data_AF-A0A353UF67-F1
#
_entry.id   AF-A0A353UF67-F1
#
_cell.length_a   1.000
_cell.length_b   1.000
_cell.length_c   1.000
_cell.angle_alpha   90.00
_cell.angle_beta   90.00
_cell.angle_gamma   90.00
#
_symmetry.space_group_name_H-M   'P 1'
#
loop_
_entity.id
_entity.type
_entity.pdbx_description
1 polymer ?
#
loop_
_entity_poly.entity_id
_entity_poly.type
_entity_poly.pdbx_seq_one_letter_code
_entity_poly.pdbx_strand_id
1 'polypeptide(L)'
;MSFSELLKVKVKPELNHIYTEKPRYVHGGNDVGWFCREHAIHLFALARLAKLASSICLGDFIIRTAEVAPISSISDDSDHAWCAIDGITPVDLSITLKYLSPTSPDVPMVYGSNSSLSSPYTILHFQNIDDKVIIDACSKLQRVIAYRQREVLDFDPVELLNHPFEFLFPPPPGYPTLTETFGDDFFFRITYHCYKLLFENSKPFFQLSRSSKYFKDYYFS
;
A
#
# COMPACT_ATOMS: atom_id res chain seq x y z
N MET A 1 17.10 -12.79 -7.02
CA MET A 1 16.49 -11.91 -6.00
C MET A 1 15.33 -12.66 -5.39
N SER A 2 15.10 -12.54 -4.08
CA SER A 2 13.89 -13.08 -3.44
C SER A 2 12.64 -12.32 -3.90
N PHE A 3 11.46 -12.90 -3.67
CA PHE A 3 10.18 -12.23 -3.90
C PHE A 3 10.12 -10.87 -3.20
N SER A 4 10.50 -10.82 -1.92
CA SER A 4 10.55 -9.58 -1.12
C SER A 4 11.50 -8.52 -1.70
N GLU A 5 12.68 -8.92 -2.21
CA GLU A 5 13.61 -7.97 -2.80
C GLU A 5 13.08 -7.42 -4.13
N LEU A 6 12.45 -8.27 -4.95
CA LEU A 6 11.79 -7.84 -6.18
C LEU A 6 10.62 -6.89 -5.92
N LEU A 7 9.81 -7.15 -4.89
CA LEU A 7 8.75 -6.24 -4.46
C LEU A 7 9.32 -4.86 -4.10
N LYS A 8 10.39 -4.84 -3.28
CA LYS A 8 11.04 -3.61 -2.82
C LYS A 8 11.59 -2.77 -3.97
N VAL A 9 12.28 -3.39 -4.92
CA VAL A 9 13.05 -2.66 -5.95
C VAL A 9 12.29 -2.43 -7.26
N LYS A 10 11.24 -3.21 -7.54
CA LYS A 10 10.46 -3.09 -8.78
C LYS A 10 9.00 -2.71 -8.54
N VAL A 11 8.28 -3.48 -7.71
CA VAL A 11 6.82 -3.35 -7.63
C VAL A 11 6.39 -2.16 -6.79
N LYS A 12 6.96 -1.94 -5.61
CA LYS A 12 6.60 -0.79 -4.78
C LYS A 12 6.86 0.54 -5.48
N PRO A 13 8.05 0.82 -6.07
CA PRO A 13 8.28 2.08 -6.77
C PRO A 13 7.32 2.28 -7.95
N GLU A 14 6.95 1.19 -8.62
CA GLU A 14 5.95 1.21 -9.68
C GLU A 14 4.57 1.61 -9.14
N LEU A 15 4.04 0.89 -8.13
CA LEU A 15 2.74 1.22 -7.55
C LEU A 15 2.72 2.63 -6.93
N ASN A 16 3.81 3.05 -6.28
CA ASN A 16 3.96 4.41 -5.75
C ASN A 16 4.00 5.49 -6.85
N HIS A 17 4.40 5.13 -8.07
CA HIS A 17 4.36 6.02 -9.23
C HIS A 17 2.93 6.15 -9.79
N ILE A 18 2.16 5.06 -9.75
CA ILE A 18 0.78 5.00 -10.25
C ILE A 18 -0.18 5.70 -9.28
N TYR A 19 -0.11 5.36 -8.00
CA TYR A 19 -1.18 5.65 -7.04
C TYR A 19 -0.82 6.74 -6.03
N THR A 20 0.44 6.91 -5.63
CA THR A 20 0.72 7.84 -4.54
C THR A 20 0.58 9.30 -4.98
N GLU A 21 -0.35 10.01 -4.33
CA GLU A 21 -0.58 11.43 -4.54
C GLU A 21 -0.09 12.27 -3.36
N LYS A 22 -0.11 13.60 -3.53
CA LYS A 22 0.16 14.52 -2.42
C LYS A 22 -1.00 14.45 -1.41
N PRO A 23 -0.72 14.58 -0.09
CA PRO A 23 -1.75 14.67 0.92
C PRO A 23 -2.75 15.79 0.61
N ARG A 24 -4.02 15.53 0.89
CA ARG A 24 -5.13 16.47 0.65
C ARG A 24 -6.19 16.31 1.75
N TYR A 25 -6.94 17.38 1.97
CA TYR A 25 -8.06 17.35 2.89
C TYR A 25 -9.29 16.82 2.16
N VAL A 26 -9.90 15.76 2.67
CA VAL A 26 -11.06 15.10 2.04
C VAL A 26 -12.09 14.80 3.12
N HIS A 27 -13.33 15.26 2.91
CA HIS A 27 -14.49 14.97 3.78
C HIS A 27 -14.28 15.18 5.30
N GLY A 28 -13.45 16.14 5.70
CA GLY A 28 -13.21 16.42 7.13
C GLY A 28 -11.97 15.73 7.72
N GLY A 29 -11.33 14.82 6.97
CA GLY A 29 -10.12 14.09 7.35
C GLY A 29 -8.92 14.41 6.45
N ASN A 30 -7.73 13.99 6.89
CA ASN A 30 -6.50 14.10 6.11
C ASN A 30 -6.27 12.80 5.33
N ASP A 31 -6.47 12.85 4.01
CA ASP A 31 -6.01 11.80 3.11
C ASP A 31 -4.50 12.00 2.87
N VAL A 32 -3.69 11.03 3.29
CA VAL A 32 -2.23 11.07 3.14
C VAL A 32 -1.76 10.66 1.74
N GLY A 33 -2.68 10.30 0.85
CA GLY A 33 -2.43 10.04 -0.57
C GLY A 33 -1.74 8.70 -0.85
N TRP A 34 -1.84 7.73 0.07
CA TRP A 34 -1.17 6.43 -0.09
C TRP A 34 -1.94 5.41 -0.92
N PHE A 35 -3.27 5.51 -1.02
CA PHE A 35 -4.10 4.54 -1.76
C PHE A 35 -3.77 3.10 -1.35
N CYS A 36 -3.82 2.84 -0.04
CA CYS A 36 -3.33 1.60 0.55
C CYS A 36 -4.15 0.37 0.11
N ARG A 37 -5.45 0.54 -0.15
CA ARG A 37 -6.33 -0.51 -0.63
C ARG A 37 -5.94 -0.97 -2.03
N GLU A 38 -5.65 -0.03 -2.94
CA GLU A 38 -5.19 -0.32 -4.30
C GLU A 38 -3.87 -1.09 -4.28
N HIS A 39 -2.92 -0.66 -3.44
CA HIS A 39 -1.66 -1.39 -3.25
C HIS A 39 -1.90 -2.81 -2.72
N ALA A 40 -2.82 -2.98 -1.76
CA ALA A 40 -3.14 -4.28 -1.18
C ALA A 40 -3.78 -5.24 -2.20
N ILE A 41 -4.71 -4.77 -3.05
CA ILE A 41 -5.28 -5.60 -4.14
C ILE A 41 -4.16 -6.17 -5.02
N HIS A 42 -3.27 -5.31 -5.50
CA HIS A 42 -2.19 -5.74 -6.41
C HIS A 42 -1.21 -6.69 -5.72
N LEU A 43 -0.79 -6.37 -4.50
CA LEU A 43 0.11 -7.23 -3.75
C LEU A 43 -0.51 -8.60 -3.47
N PHE A 44 -1.78 -8.63 -3.07
CA PHE A 44 -2.53 -9.85 -2.82
C PHE A 44 -2.56 -10.75 -4.07
N ALA A 45 -2.97 -10.19 -5.22
CA ALA A 45 -3.04 -10.93 -6.47
C ALA A 45 -1.66 -11.41 -6.95
N LEU A 46 -0.61 -10.58 -6.83
CA LEU A 46 0.76 -10.97 -7.18
C LEU A 46 1.28 -12.13 -6.32
N ALA A 47 0.98 -12.11 -5.02
CA ALA A 47 1.35 -13.21 -4.12
C ALA A 47 0.66 -14.52 -4.50
N ARG A 48 -0.65 -14.47 -4.83
CA ARG A 48 -1.40 -15.63 -5.31
C ARG A 48 -0.86 -16.17 -6.65
N LEU A 49 -0.51 -15.29 -7.60
CA LEU A 49 0.14 -15.68 -8.86
C LEU A 49 1.51 -16.33 -8.63
N ALA A 50 2.24 -15.88 -7.60
CA ALA A 50 3.49 -16.48 -7.16
C ALA A 50 3.30 -17.78 -6.35
N LYS A 51 2.06 -18.27 -6.20
CA LYS A 51 1.66 -19.45 -5.43
C LYS A 51 1.99 -19.37 -3.93
N LEU A 52 2.01 -18.14 -3.40
CA LEU A 52 2.16 -17.88 -1.97
C LEU A 52 0.77 -17.78 -1.34
N ALA A 53 0.63 -18.24 -0.10
CA ALA A 53 -0.58 -18.01 0.68
C ALA A 53 -0.65 -16.52 1.02
N SER A 54 -1.78 -15.88 0.73
CA SER A 54 -1.95 -14.46 1.04
C SER A 54 -3.39 -14.12 1.44
N SER A 55 -3.53 -13.08 2.25
CA SER A 55 -4.81 -12.47 2.62
C SER A 55 -4.66 -10.96 2.70
N ILE A 56 -5.76 -10.23 2.53
CA ILE A 56 -5.78 -8.79 2.77
C ILE A 56 -6.13 -8.56 4.24
N CYS A 57 -5.42 -7.64 4.89
CA CYS A 57 -5.68 -7.24 6.26
C CYS A 57 -6.18 -5.79 6.26
N LEU A 58 -7.19 -5.51 7.09
CA LEU A 58 -7.68 -4.17 7.36
C LEU A 58 -7.50 -3.82 8.84
N GLY A 59 -7.23 -2.55 9.10
CA GLY A 59 -7.24 -2.02 10.45
C GLY A 59 -6.57 -0.66 10.56
N ASP A 60 -5.98 -0.39 11.72
CA ASP A 60 -5.42 0.94 12.00
C ASP A 60 -3.91 0.99 11.76
N PHE A 61 -3.41 2.20 11.52
CA PHE A 61 -1.97 2.47 11.55
C PHE A 61 -1.61 3.62 12.49
N ILE A 62 -0.36 3.61 12.96
CA ILE A 62 0.29 4.76 13.59
C ILE A 62 1.68 4.92 12.97
N ILE A 63 1.99 6.12 12.49
CA ILE A 63 3.33 6.51 12.10
C ILE A 63 3.82 7.63 13.02
N ARG A 64 4.98 7.40 13.63
CA ARG A 64 5.71 8.43 14.35
C ARG A 64 7.09 8.57 13.74
N THR A 65 7.46 9.82 13.49
CA THR A 65 8.82 10.22 13.16
C THR A 65 9.23 11.34 14.11
N ALA A 66 10.51 11.72 14.10
CA ALA A 66 10.97 12.86 14.89
C ALA A 66 10.64 14.20 14.20
N GLU A 67 10.29 14.16 12.91
CA GLU A 67 10.25 15.30 12.02
C GLU A 67 8.83 15.79 11.69
N VAL A 68 7.81 14.94 11.85
CA VAL A 68 6.40 15.30 11.62
C VAL A 68 5.52 14.88 12.79
N ALA A 69 4.36 15.56 12.92
CA ALA A 69 3.34 15.16 13.87
C ALA A 69 2.93 13.69 13.64
N PRO A 70 2.65 12.92 14.71
CA PRO A 70 2.16 11.56 14.58
C PRO A 70 0.95 11.49 13.65
N ILE A 71 0.98 10.54 12.73
CA ILE A 71 -0.13 10.25 11.82
C ILE A 71 -0.76 8.96 12.31
N SER A 72 -2.07 8.93 12.47
CA SER A 72 -2.78 7.78 13.01
C SER A 72 -4.16 7.72 12.37
N SER A 73 -4.65 6.51 12.14
CA SER A 73 -6.04 6.28 11.78
C SER A 73 -6.91 5.85 12.97
N ILE A 74 -6.31 5.61 14.14
CA ILE A 74 -7.07 5.35 15.37
C ILE A 74 -7.98 6.54 15.63
N SER A 75 -9.25 6.26 15.95
CA SER A 75 -10.35 7.21 16.18
C SER A 75 -10.84 8.00 14.96
N ASP A 76 -10.30 7.72 13.78
CA ASP A 76 -10.84 8.19 12.50
C ASP A 76 -11.60 7.05 11.80
N ASP A 77 -12.55 7.40 10.93
CA ASP A 77 -13.27 6.43 10.08
C ASP A 77 -12.40 5.95 8.89
N SER A 78 -11.13 6.38 8.83
CA SER A 78 -10.16 5.87 7.86
C SER A 78 -9.55 4.58 8.40
N ASP A 79 -9.49 3.54 7.57
CA ASP A 79 -8.65 2.38 7.83
C ASP A 79 -7.44 2.36 6.90
N HIS A 80 -6.60 1.34 7.08
CA HIS A 80 -5.46 1.07 6.24
C HIS A 80 -5.45 -0.40 5.85
N ALA A 81 -4.96 -0.66 4.64
CA ALA A 81 -4.92 -2.00 4.07
C ALA A 81 -3.49 -2.45 3.82
N TRP A 82 -3.22 -3.71 4.12
CA TRP A 82 -1.96 -4.39 3.83
C TRP A 82 -2.21 -5.87 3.54
N CYS A 83 -1.16 -6.64 3.30
CA CYS A 83 -1.27 -8.10 3.12
C CYS A 83 -0.57 -8.86 4.25
N ALA A 84 -1.06 -10.07 4.51
CA ALA A 84 -0.25 -11.14 5.09
C ALA A 84 0.17 -12.09 3.97
N ILE A 85 1.44 -12.50 3.92
CA ILE A 85 1.98 -13.39 2.87
C ILE A 85 2.83 -14.48 3.52
N ASP A 86 2.47 -15.75 3.33
CA ASP A 86 3.12 -16.92 3.91
C ASP A 86 3.42 -16.78 5.42
N GLY A 87 2.43 -16.28 6.17
CA GLY A 87 2.54 -16.05 7.62
C GLY A 87 3.35 -14.81 8.01
N ILE A 88 3.89 -14.06 7.06
CA ILE A 88 4.57 -12.79 7.30
C ILE A 88 3.53 -11.67 7.28
N THR A 89 3.43 -10.94 8.38
CA THR A 89 2.54 -9.79 8.52
C THR A 89 3.19 -8.72 9.40
N PRO A 90 3.08 -7.42 9.07
CA PRO A 90 2.39 -6.85 7.90
C PRO A 90 3.31 -6.81 6.67
N VAL A 91 2.75 -6.97 5.46
CA VAL A 91 3.43 -6.68 4.20
C VAL A 91 2.72 -5.53 3.50
N ASP A 92 3.40 -4.40 3.37
CA ASP A 92 2.80 -3.14 2.92
C ASP A 92 3.75 -2.38 1.97
N LEU A 93 3.20 -2.07 0.79
CA LEU A 93 3.88 -1.33 -0.27
C LEU A 93 3.43 0.14 -0.35
N SER A 94 2.35 0.56 0.30
CA SER A 94 1.79 1.90 0.10
C SER A 94 2.46 2.98 0.92
N ILE A 95 2.95 2.65 2.13
CA ILE A 95 3.52 3.68 3.02
C ILE A 95 4.76 4.32 2.39
N THR A 96 4.73 5.65 2.29
CA THR A 96 5.87 6.49 1.92
C THR A 96 5.76 7.85 2.60
N LEU A 97 6.90 8.42 2.99
CA LEU A 97 6.96 9.73 3.62
C LEU A 97 7.35 10.84 2.64
N LYS A 98 7.51 10.51 1.35
CA LYS A 98 8.04 11.41 0.31
C LYS A 98 7.32 12.78 0.22
N TYR A 99 6.04 12.84 0.54
CA TYR A 99 5.24 14.08 0.53
C TYR A 99 4.94 14.65 1.91
N LEU A 100 5.25 13.91 2.98
CA LEU A 100 4.97 14.30 4.36
C LEU A 100 6.17 14.99 5.00
N SER A 101 7.39 14.54 4.67
CA SER A 101 8.62 15.10 5.22
C SER A 101 9.77 14.95 4.23
N PRO A 102 10.44 16.03 3.82
CA PRO A 102 11.63 15.94 2.98
C PRO A 102 12.87 15.43 3.75
N THR A 103 12.83 15.42 5.09
CA THR A 103 13.96 15.06 5.96
C THR A 103 13.84 13.69 6.60
N SER A 104 12.62 13.14 6.68
CA SER A 104 12.43 11.77 7.16
C SER A 104 12.95 10.78 6.13
N PRO A 105 13.66 9.71 6.54
CA PRO A 105 14.01 8.65 5.61
C PRO A 105 12.72 7.98 5.10
N ASP A 106 12.66 7.68 3.81
CA ASP A 106 11.49 6.99 3.27
C ASP A 106 11.44 5.52 3.72
N VAL A 107 10.28 4.90 3.61
CA VAL A 107 10.05 3.50 3.98
C VAL A 107 10.29 2.62 2.75
N PRO A 108 11.38 1.83 2.67
CA PRO A 108 11.69 1.07 1.46
C PRO A 108 10.64 0.00 1.17
N MET A 109 10.10 -0.65 2.19
CA MET A 109 8.98 -1.61 2.17
C MET A 109 8.75 -2.06 3.61
N VAL A 110 7.51 -2.33 4.01
CA VAL A 110 7.23 -3.06 5.25
C VAL A 110 7.03 -4.53 4.91
N TYR A 111 7.76 -5.42 5.58
CA TYR A 111 7.73 -6.87 5.32
C TYR A 111 8.01 -7.63 6.62
N GLY A 112 6.95 -7.88 7.38
CA GLY A 112 6.98 -8.51 8.69
C GLY A 112 7.15 -7.52 9.84
N SER A 113 6.65 -7.90 11.01
CA SER A 113 6.95 -7.25 12.28
C SER A 113 8.37 -7.59 12.74
N ASN A 114 9.01 -6.66 13.46
CA ASN A 114 10.43 -6.64 13.81
C ASN A 114 11.34 -6.19 12.66
N SER A 115 12.26 -5.29 13.02
CA SER A 115 13.21 -4.63 12.13
C SER A 115 13.83 -5.61 11.13
N SER A 116 13.39 -5.53 9.87
CA SER A 116 14.31 -5.74 8.75
C SER A 116 15.58 -4.96 9.09
N LEU A 117 16.74 -5.63 9.12
CA LEU A 117 18.05 -5.07 9.53
C LEU A 117 18.47 -3.78 8.77
N SER A 118 17.67 -3.32 7.79
CA SER A 118 17.90 -2.13 6.98
C SER A 118 16.79 -1.06 7.05
N SER A 119 15.69 -1.26 7.81
CA SER A 119 14.64 -0.25 7.96
C SER A 119 15.00 0.79 9.02
N PRO A 120 14.83 2.10 8.76
CA PRO A 120 14.98 3.15 9.78
C PRO A 120 13.81 3.22 10.76
N TYR A 121 12.78 2.39 10.57
CA TYR A 121 11.57 2.32 11.38
C TYR A 121 11.45 1.00 12.12
N THR A 122 11.07 1.09 13.40
CA THR A 122 10.58 -0.08 14.14
C THR A 122 9.18 -0.43 13.62
N ILE A 123 8.98 -1.66 13.17
CA ILE A 123 7.68 -2.14 12.69
C ILE A 123 7.03 -2.96 13.81
N LEU A 124 5.87 -2.48 14.28
CA LEU A 124 5.04 -3.16 15.25
C LEU A 124 3.75 -3.65 14.60
N HIS A 125 3.28 -4.81 15.04
CA HIS A 125 2.02 -5.37 14.58
C HIS A 125 1.26 -5.94 15.78
N PHE A 126 -0.01 -5.54 15.90
CA PHE A 126 -0.89 -5.92 16.98
C PHE A 126 -2.16 -6.54 16.40
N GLN A 127 -2.74 -7.50 17.10
CA GLN A 127 -4.01 -8.12 16.76
C GLN A 127 -4.94 -8.02 17.97
N ASN A 128 -6.14 -7.46 17.78
CA ASN A 128 -7.18 -7.41 18.82
C ASN A 128 -6.72 -6.78 20.15
N ILE A 129 -5.89 -5.73 20.08
CA ILE A 129 -5.40 -4.96 21.23
C ILE A 129 -6.14 -3.62 21.31
N ASP A 130 -6.30 -3.09 22.53
CA ASP A 130 -6.89 -1.77 22.79
C ASP A 130 -6.00 -0.60 22.34
N ASP A 131 -6.65 0.47 21.87
CA ASP A 131 -6.01 1.70 21.36
C ASP A 131 -4.97 2.26 22.32
N LYS A 132 -5.28 2.31 23.62
CA LYS A 132 -4.39 2.85 24.66
C LYS A 132 -3.05 2.10 24.73
N VAL A 133 -3.08 0.78 24.57
CA VAL A 133 -1.87 -0.05 24.65
C VAL A 133 -0.97 0.23 23.46
N ILE A 134 -1.56 0.37 22.28
CA ILE A 134 -0.82 0.63 21.03
C ILE A 134 -0.21 2.04 21.08
N ILE A 135 -1.00 3.04 21.48
CA ILE A 135 -0.53 4.42 21.63
C ILE A 135 0.61 4.50 22.65
N ASP A 136 0.49 3.85 23.81
CA ASP A 136 1.55 3.81 24.82
C ASP A 136 2.83 3.15 24.28
N ALA A 137 2.72 1.99 23.62
CA ALA A 137 3.86 1.30 23.02
C ALA A 137 4.57 2.17 21.97
N CYS A 138 3.81 2.85 21.11
CA CYS A 138 4.37 3.74 20.09
C CYS A 138 4.96 5.02 20.67
N SER A 139 4.41 5.56 21.77
CA SER A 139 4.87 6.82 22.37
C SER A 139 6.33 6.78 22.84
N LYS A 140 6.82 5.57 23.15
CA LYS A 140 8.19 5.29 23.63
C LYS A 140 9.22 5.22 22.51
N LEU A 141 8.80 5.24 21.24
CA LEU A 141 9.65 5.08 20.07
C LEU A 141 9.72 6.38 19.26
N GLN A 142 10.92 6.71 18.77
CA GLN A 142 11.14 7.89 17.93
C GLN A 142 10.73 7.68 16.47
N ARG A 143 10.97 6.48 15.93
CA ARG A 143 10.60 6.09 14.56
C ARG A 143 9.90 4.75 14.57
N VAL A 144 8.59 4.78 14.43
CA VAL A 144 7.74 3.58 14.48
C VAL A 144 6.65 3.66 13.43
N ILE A 145 6.39 2.51 12.82
CA ILE A 145 5.19 2.23 12.04
C ILE A 145 4.51 1.06 12.74
N ALA A 146 3.34 1.32 13.30
CA ALA A 146 2.54 0.30 13.97
C ALA A 146 1.29 0.03 13.18
N TYR A 147 0.94 -1.25 13.11
CA TYR A 147 -0.28 -1.75 12.49
C TYR A 147 -1.13 -2.43 13.55
N ARG A 148 -2.42 -2.16 13.55
CA ARG A 148 -3.39 -2.88 14.36
C ARG A 148 -4.37 -3.57 13.42
N GLN A 149 -4.22 -4.87 13.29
CA GLN A 149 -5.16 -5.66 12.50
C GLN A 149 -6.51 -5.73 13.22
N ARG A 150 -7.59 -5.38 12.50
CA ARG A 150 -8.98 -5.55 12.93
C ARG A 150 -9.66 -6.69 12.17
N GLU A 151 -9.35 -6.83 10.90
CA GLU A 151 -10.00 -7.79 10.01
C GLU A 151 -9.00 -8.46 9.08
N VAL A 152 -9.32 -9.70 8.70
CA VAL A 152 -8.65 -10.44 7.63
C VAL A 152 -9.70 -10.80 6.60
N LEU A 153 -9.44 -10.41 5.37
CA LEU A 153 -10.29 -10.66 4.22
C LEU A 153 -9.59 -11.65 3.29
N ASP A 154 -10.37 -12.63 2.83
CA ASP A 154 -9.95 -13.55 1.79
C ASP A 154 -10.89 -13.40 0.59
N PHE A 155 -10.30 -13.33 -0.59
CA PHE A 155 -11.00 -13.07 -1.85
C PHE A 155 -10.52 -14.05 -2.91
N ASP A 156 -11.34 -14.28 -3.94
CA ASP A 156 -10.79 -14.78 -5.20
C ASP A 156 -10.03 -13.63 -5.90
N PRO A 157 -8.76 -13.80 -6.26
CA PRO A 157 -7.96 -12.73 -6.85
C PRO A 157 -8.45 -12.30 -8.24
N VAL A 158 -9.08 -13.19 -9.01
CA VAL A 158 -9.60 -12.85 -10.33
C VAL A 158 -10.90 -12.08 -10.19
N GLU A 159 -11.80 -12.52 -9.31
CA GLU A 159 -13.05 -11.79 -9.01
C GLU A 159 -12.75 -10.40 -8.46
N LEU A 160 -11.83 -10.28 -7.49
CA LEU A 160 -11.44 -8.99 -6.92
C LEU A 160 -10.84 -8.02 -7.94
N LEU A 161 -10.08 -8.51 -8.93
CA LEU A 161 -9.54 -7.66 -9.98
C LEU A 161 -10.59 -7.21 -10.99
N ASN A 162 -11.63 -8.02 -11.21
CA ASN A 162 -12.77 -7.66 -12.07
C ASN A 162 -13.79 -6.75 -11.37
N HIS A 163 -13.89 -6.88 -10.04
CA HIS A 163 -14.84 -6.16 -9.20
C HIS A 163 -14.14 -5.47 -8.02
N PRO A 164 -13.20 -4.54 -8.28
CA PRO A 164 -12.33 -3.97 -7.24
C PRO A 164 -13.09 -3.19 -6.17
N PHE A 165 -14.26 -2.64 -6.49
CA PHE A 165 -15.10 -1.86 -5.55
C PHE A 165 -15.86 -2.71 -4.53
N GLU A 166 -15.75 -4.04 -4.57
CA GLU A 166 -16.11 -4.88 -3.41
C GLU A 166 -15.17 -4.62 -2.22
N PHE A 167 -13.98 -4.09 -2.49
CA PHE A 167 -12.98 -3.74 -1.48
C PHE A 167 -12.58 -2.25 -1.51
N LEU A 168 -12.53 -1.60 -2.67
CA LEU A 168 -12.19 -0.18 -2.76
C LEU A 168 -13.37 0.72 -2.39
N PHE A 169 -13.05 1.90 -1.88
CA PHE A 169 -14.07 2.95 -1.75
C PHE A 169 -14.44 3.47 -3.15
N PRO A 170 -15.74 3.52 -3.50
CA PRO A 170 -16.16 4.16 -4.72
C PRO A 170 -15.84 5.67 -4.65
N PRO A 171 -15.58 6.31 -5.79
CA PRO A 171 -15.42 7.76 -5.83
C PRO A 171 -16.73 8.44 -5.40
N PRO A 172 -16.68 9.71 -4.97
CA PRO A 172 -17.87 10.48 -4.64
C PRO A 172 -18.84 10.56 -5.83
N PRO A 173 -20.15 10.71 -5.59
CA PRO A 173 -21.13 10.87 -6.66
C PRO A 173 -20.74 11.97 -7.66
N GLY A 174 -20.81 11.65 -8.96
CA GLY A 174 -20.46 12.57 -10.04
C GLY A 174 -18.99 12.56 -10.47
N TYR A 175 -18.13 11.76 -9.83
CA TYR A 175 -16.76 11.51 -10.27
C TYR A 175 -16.65 10.12 -10.89
N PRO A 176 -16.00 9.97 -12.06
CA PRO A 176 -15.82 8.67 -12.69
C PRO A 176 -14.86 7.80 -11.87
N THR A 177 -15.16 6.52 -11.80
CA THR A 177 -14.26 5.47 -11.30
C THR A 177 -13.03 5.34 -12.20
N LEU A 178 -11.98 4.72 -11.67
CA LEU A 178 -10.81 4.36 -12.45
C LEU A 178 -11.20 3.43 -13.61
N THR A 179 -12.11 2.47 -13.39
CA THR A 179 -12.59 1.56 -14.42
C THR A 179 -13.42 2.27 -15.49
N GLU A 180 -14.26 3.25 -15.13
CA GLU A 180 -14.98 4.08 -16.13
C GLU A 180 -14.02 4.96 -16.94
N THR A 181 -12.96 5.47 -16.32
CA THR A 181 -12.00 6.36 -16.98
C THR A 181 -11.06 5.59 -17.90
N PHE A 182 -10.71 4.38 -17.52
CA PHE A 182 -9.55 3.67 -18.08
C PHE A 182 -9.86 2.30 -18.66
N GLY A 183 -11.05 1.76 -18.44
CA GLY A 183 -11.48 0.42 -18.84
C GLY A 183 -11.59 -0.53 -17.65
N ASP A 184 -12.52 -1.49 -17.76
CA ASP A 184 -12.84 -2.46 -16.70
C ASP A 184 -11.65 -3.35 -16.32
N ASP A 185 -10.71 -3.56 -17.24
CA ASP A 185 -9.49 -4.35 -17.05
C ASP A 185 -8.32 -3.55 -16.44
N PHE A 186 -8.54 -2.30 -16.00
CA PHE A 186 -7.49 -1.42 -15.47
C PHE A 186 -6.66 -2.08 -14.36
N PHE A 187 -7.31 -2.64 -13.34
CA PHE A 187 -6.62 -3.31 -12.22
C PHE A 187 -5.91 -4.59 -12.65
N PHE A 188 -6.49 -5.32 -13.61
CA PHE A 188 -5.85 -6.49 -14.20
C PHE A 188 -4.56 -6.11 -14.95
N ARG A 189 -4.59 -5.07 -15.78
CA ARG A 189 -3.42 -4.58 -16.53
C ARG A 189 -2.30 -4.12 -15.62
N ILE A 190 -2.59 -3.41 -14.53
CA ILE A 190 -1.57 -3.02 -13.54
C ILE A 190 -0.98 -4.25 -12.86
N THR A 191 -1.82 -5.17 -12.37
CA THR A 191 -1.34 -6.41 -11.71
C THR A 191 -0.47 -7.21 -12.67
N TYR A 192 -0.90 -7.37 -13.92
CA TYR A 192 -0.15 -8.09 -14.94
C TYR A 192 1.16 -7.39 -15.29
N HIS A 193 1.18 -6.05 -15.37
CA HIS A 193 2.43 -5.32 -15.52
C HIS A 193 3.39 -5.60 -14.36
N CYS A 194 2.93 -5.51 -13.12
CA CYS A 194 3.76 -5.83 -11.95
C CYS A 194 4.25 -7.29 -11.96
N TYR A 195 3.42 -8.24 -12.40
CA TYR A 195 3.82 -9.63 -12.60
C TYR A 195 4.99 -9.72 -13.60
N LYS A 196 4.87 -9.05 -14.76
CA LYS A 196 5.96 -9.00 -15.76
C LYS A 196 7.23 -8.33 -15.23
N LEU A 197 7.12 -7.35 -14.33
CA LEU A 197 8.29 -6.77 -13.65
C LEU A 197 9.00 -7.82 -12.77
N LEU A 198 8.23 -8.63 -12.04
CA LEU A 198 8.75 -9.68 -11.17
C LEU A 198 9.41 -10.82 -11.98
N PHE A 199 8.77 -11.29 -13.04
CA PHE A 199 9.11 -12.57 -13.67
C PHE A 199 9.63 -12.49 -15.11
N GLU A 200 9.38 -11.40 -15.84
CA GLU A 200 9.64 -11.32 -17.29
C GLU A 200 10.62 -10.21 -17.69
N ASN A 201 11.34 -9.62 -16.73
CA ASN A 201 12.30 -8.54 -16.95
C ASN A 201 11.75 -7.35 -17.77
N SER A 202 10.46 -7.05 -17.61
CA SER A 202 9.87 -5.84 -18.17
C SER A 202 10.50 -4.58 -17.57
N LYS A 203 10.51 -3.50 -18.34
CA LYS A 203 11.01 -2.19 -17.87
C LYS A 203 9.95 -1.53 -16.98
N PRO A 204 10.31 -1.06 -15.78
CA PRO A 204 9.39 -0.30 -14.95
C PRO A 204 9.13 1.10 -15.50
N PHE A 205 7.91 1.61 -15.32
CA PHE A 205 7.55 2.95 -15.78
C PHE A 205 8.13 4.04 -14.89
N PHE A 206 8.36 3.77 -13.60
CA PHE A 206 8.99 4.76 -12.71
C PHE A 206 10.42 5.16 -13.15
N GLN A 207 11.07 4.37 -14.02
CA GLN A 207 12.39 4.69 -14.61
C GLN A 207 12.32 5.43 -15.94
N LEU A 208 11.15 5.50 -16.58
CA LEU A 208 10.97 6.24 -17.82
C LEU A 208 10.87 7.73 -17.49
N SER A 209 11.99 8.45 -17.59
CA SER A 209 11.98 9.89 -17.42
C SER A 209 11.13 10.56 -18.51
N ARG A 210 10.04 11.22 -18.08
CA ARG A 210 9.30 12.34 -18.69
C ARG A 210 7.90 12.07 -19.30
N SER A 211 7.00 12.88 -18.76
CA SER A 211 5.60 13.17 -19.09
C SER A 211 4.59 12.10 -18.68
N SER A 212 3.68 12.49 -17.79
CA SER A 212 2.40 11.82 -17.47
C SER A 212 1.55 11.49 -18.71
N LYS A 213 1.97 11.95 -19.89
CA LYS A 213 1.35 11.68 -21.18
C LYS A 213 1.60 10.24 -21.66
N TYR A 214 2.83 9.71 -21.54
CA TYR A 214 3.12 8.33 -21.97
C TYR A 214 2.55 7.26 -21.04
N PHE A 215 2.45 7.55 -19.74
CA PHE A 215 1.76 6.69 -18.78
C PHE A 215 0.28 6.49 -19.19
N LYS A 216 -0.35 7.58 -19.66
CA LYS A 216 -1.71 7.60 -20.20
C LYS A 216 -1.90 6.98 -21.58
N ASP A 217 -0.83 6.70 -22.31
CA ASP A 217 -0.95 6.05 -23.61
C ASP A 217 -0.66 4.53 -23.52
N TYR A 218 0.21 4.07 -22.60
CA TYR A 218 0.60 2.65 -22.54
C TYR A 218 -0.37 1.74 -21.77
N TYR A 219 -1.01 2.26 -20.72
CA TYR A 219 -2.07 1.52 -20.01
C TYR A 219 -3.45 1.71 -20.63
N PHE A 220 -3.60 2.58 -21.63
CA PHE A 220 -4.92 3.07 -22.05
C PHE A 220 -5.07 3.16 -23.59
N SER A 221 -4.19 2.50 -24.34
CA SER A 221 -4.38 2.11 -25.76
C SER A 221 -4.45 0.60 -25.89
#